data_AF-A0A6C0PB12-F1
#
_entry.id   AF-A0A6C0PB12-F1
#
_cell.length_a   1.000
_cell.length_b   1.000
_cell.length_c   1.000
_cell.angle_alpha   90.00
_cell.angle_beta   90.00
_cell.angle_gamma   90.00
#
_symmetry.space_group_name_H-M   'P 1'
#
loop_
_entity.id
_entity.type
_entity.pdbx_description
1 polymer ?
#
loop_
_entity_poly.entity_id
_entity_poly.type
_entity_poly.pdbx_seq_one_letter_code
_entity_poly.pdbx_strand_id
1 'polypeptide(L)'
;MLYNPTMEKIKAIDFVNQSMAFERDFDKTDKVRRAIQIALDEILEFENSYRNFSQQNQHLQVFQHLLKPILDERMGQMINHARHMMEKTYTTDELQELPEHVYQDVIAVQKQRVEVLKKIAKSYFS
;
A
#
# COMPACT_ATOMS: atom_id res chain seq x y z
N MET A 1 -9.74 -18.28 -24.94
CA MET A 1 -10.46 -16.99 -24.77
C MET A 1 -9.55 -15.89 -25.27
N LEU A 2 -9.97 -15.10 -26.26
CA LEU A 2 -9.16 -13.98 -26.75
C LEU A 2 -9.16 -12.87 -25.69
N TYR A 3 -7.97 -12.55 -25.19
CA TYR A 3 -7.74 -11.41 -24.32
C TYR A 3 -8.13 -10.13 -25.06
N ASN A 4 -9.17 -9.43 -24.59
CA ASN A 4 -9.59 -8.14 -25.15
C ASN A 4 -9.15 -7.02 -24.18
N PRO A 5 -8.01 -6.34 -24.44
CA PRO A 5 -7.44 -5.33 -23.55
C PRO A 5 -8.39 -4.15 -23.29
N THR A 6 -9.26 -3.82 -24.25
CA THR A 6 -10.22 -2.72 -24.11
C THR A 6 -11.34 -3.07 -23.12
N MET A 7 -11.87 -4.29 -23.19
CA MET A 7 -12.88 -4.75 -22.22
C MET A 7 -12.30 -4.92 -20.82
N GLU A 8 -11.09 -5.45 -20.69
CA GLU A 8 -10.44 -5.62 -19.38
C GLU A 8 -10.11 -4.27 -18.72
N LYS A 9 -9.73 -3.27 -19.52
CA LYS A 9 -9.56 -1.89 -19.04
C LYS A 9 -10.88 -1.28 -18.52
N ILE A 10 -11.99 -1.50 -19.22
CA ILE A 10 -13.31 -1.01 -18.80
C ILE A 10 -13.73 -1.71 -17.50
N LYS A 11 -13.61 -3.03 -17.42
CA LYS A 11 -13.89 -3.79 -16.19
C LYS A 11 -13.05 -3.33 -15.00
N ALA A 12 -11.76 -3.07 -15.20
CA ALA A 12 -10.88 -2.57 -14.15
C ALA A 12 -11.32 -1.18 -13.65
N ILE A 13 -11.71 -0.29 -14.56
CA ILE A 13 -12.22 1.05 -14.22
C ILE A 13 -13.57 0.95 -13.48
N ASP A 14 -14.47 0.08 -13.94
CA ASP A 14 -15.78 -0.11 -13.31
C ASP A 14 -15.65 -0.74 -11.92
N PHE A 15 -14.73 -1.69 -11.74
CA PHE A 15 -14.42 -2.28 -10.44
C PHE A 15 -13.90 -1.24 -9.44
N VAL A 16 -13.04 -0.32 -9.90
CA VAL A 16 -12.54 0.80 -9.09
C VAL A 16 -13.67 1.76 -8.72
N ASN A 17 -14.54 2.10 -9.68
CA ASN A 17 -15.67 3.01 -9.44
C ASN A 17 -16.71 2.41 -8.48
N GLN A 18 -16.99 1.11 -8.60
CA GLN A 18 -17.86 0.40 -7.67
C GLN A 18 -17.24 0.35 -6.27
N SER A 19 -15.93 0.06 -6.18
CA SER A 19 -15.20 0.06 -4.90
C SER A 19 -15.23 1.42 -4.20
N MET A 20 -15.16 2.53 -4.96
CA MET A 20 -15.31 3.89 -4.43
C MET A 20 -16.74 4.25 -4.01
N ALA A 21 -17.77 3.66 -4.64
CA ALA A 21 -19.16 3.86 -4.25
C ALA A 21 -19.49 3.14 -2.93
N PHE A 22 -18.96 1.93 -2.74
CA PHE A 22 -19.07 1.19 -1.47
C PHE A 22 -18.39 1.90 -0.29
N GLU A 23 -17.42 2.79 -0.53
CA GLU A 23 -16.69 3.49 0.53
C GLU A 23 -17.48 4.60 1.26
N ARG A 24 -18.59 5.08 0.67
CA ARG A 24 -19.42 6.14 1.29
C ARG A 24 -20.28 5.67 2.46
N ASP A 25 -20.58 4.37 2.53
CA ASP A 25 -21.52 3.81 3.50
C ASP A 25 -20.85 3.25 4.76
N PHE A 26 -19.53 3.33 4.89
CA PHE A 26 -18.82 2.86 6.09
C PHE A 26 -18.92 3.87 7.24
N ASP A 27 -19.18 3.34 8.43
CA ASP A 27 -19.02 4.07 9.68
C ASP A 27 -17.56 4.50 9.89
N LYS A 28 -17.35 5.58 10.65
CA LYS A 28 -16.02 6.15 10.94
C LYS A 28 -15.04 5.09 11.45
N THR A 29 -15.52 4.20 12.31
CA THR A 29 -14.73 3.11 12.89
C THR A 29 -14.23 2.13 11.84
N ASP A 30 -15.08 1.77 10.87
CA ASP A 30 -14.74 0.84 9.80
C ASP A 30 -13.77 1.47 8.80
N LYS A 31 -13.93 2.77 8.51
CA LYS A 31 -12.97 3.53 7.70
C LYS A 31 -11.57 3.52 8.30
N VAL A 32 -11.46 3.74 9.61
CA VAL A 32 -10.17 3.72 10.32
C VAL A 32 -9.57 2.32 10.33
N ARG A 33 -10.36 1.28 10.66
CA ARG A 33 -9.88 -0.11 10.62
C ARG A 33 -9.35 -0.49 9.23
N ARG A 34 -10.04 -0.05 8.19
CA ARG A 34 -9.63 -0.29 6.80
C ARG A 34 -8.37 0.48 6.42
N ALA A 35 -8.21 1.72 6.88
CA ALA A 35 -6.97 2.48 6.69
C ALA A 35 -5.77 1.80 7.36
N ILE A 36 -5.95 1.26 8.58
CA ILE A 36 -4.93 0.47 9.27
C ILE A 36 -4.58 -0.78 8.45
N GLN A 37 -5.58 -1.52 7.96
CA GLN A 37 -5.35 -2.70 7.13
C GLN A 37 -4.58 -2.36 5.84
N ILE A 38 -4.97 -1.30 5.15
CA ILE A 38 -4.28 -0.82 3.95
C ILE A 38 -2.82 -0.51 4.28
N ALA A 39 -2.56 0.21 5.38
CA ALA A 39 -1.21 0.56 5.77
C ALA A 39 -0.35 -0.67 6.11
N LEU A 40 -0.94 -1.71 6.73
CA LEU A 40 -0.27 -2.99 6.98
C LEU A 40 0.06 -3.73 5.68
N ASP A 41 -0.86 -3.74 4.72
CA ASP A 41 -0.64 -4.34 3.39
C ASP A 41 0.49 -3.61 2.65
N GLU A 42 0.56 -2.28 2.75
CA GLU A 42 1.64 -1.47 2.18
C GLU A 42 3.01 -1.79 2.82
N ILE A 43 3.07 -2.05 4.13
CA ILE A 43 4.30 -2.49 4.81
C ILE A 43 4.75 -3.85 4.27
N LEU A 44 3.84 -4.80 4.06
CA LEU A 44 4.16 -6.11 3.48
C LEU A 44 4.68 -5.98 2.04
N GLU A 45 4.06 -5.11 1.24
CA GLU A 45 4.48 -4.82 -0.13
C GLU A 45 5.91 -4.21 -0.16
N PHE A 46 6.18 -3.30 0.78
CA PHE A 46 7.51 -2.70 0.96
C PHE A 46 8.56 -3.73 1.37
N GLU A 47 8.27 -4.60 2.35
CA GLU A 47 9.16 -5.69 2.78
C GLU A 47 9.56 -6.61 1.63
N ASN A 48 8.58 -6.99 0.80
CA ASN A 48 8.82 -7.81 -0.38
C ASN A 48 9.70 -7.09 -1.40
N SER A 49 9.45 -5.81 -1.63
CA SER A 49 10.26 -4.96 -2.52
C SER A 49 11.70 -4.83 -2.02
N TYR A 50 11.89 -4.62 -0.71
CA TYR A 50 13.22 -4.58 -0.09
C TYR A 50 13.95 -5.92 -0.20
N ARG A 51 13.25 -7.04 0.04
CA ARG A 51 13.81 -8.38 -0.12
C ARG A 51 14.28 -8.63 -1.55
N ASN A 52 13.46 -8.28 -2.54
CA ASN A 52 13.79 -8.41 -3.95
C ASN A 52 14.99 -7.54 -4.33
N PHE A 53 15.01 -6.28 -3.90
CA PHE A 53 16.15 -5.39 -4.09
C PHE A 53 17.43 -5.99 -3.48
N SER A 54 17.34 -6.49 -2.25
CA SER A 54 18.47 -7.11 -1.57
C SER A 54 19.01 -8.30 -2.35
N GLN A 55 18.13 -9.21 -2.82
CA GLN A 55 18.50 -10.37 -3.64
C GLN A 55 19.14 -9.96 -4.96
N GLN A 56 18.57 -8.99 -5.68
CA GLN A 56 19.11 -8.52 -6.96
C GLN A 56 20.51 -7.93 -6.81
N ASN A 57 20.81 -7.29 -5.68
CA ASN A 57 22.10 -6.63 -5.43
C ASN A 57 23.10 -7.51 -4.65
N GLN A 58 22.77 -8.76 -4.32
CA GLN A 58 23.66 -9.67 -3.57
C GLN A 58 25.02 -9.88 -4.24
N HIS A 59 25.09 -9.78 -5.57
CA HIS A 59 26.34 -9.94 -6.32
C HIS A 59 27.33 -8.79 -6.09
N LEU A 60 26.88 -7.63 -5.59
CA LEU A 60 27.73 -6.47 -5.33
C LEU A 60 28.40 -6.61 -3.97
N GLN A 61 29.72 -6.84 -3.97
CA GLN A 61 30.52 -7.05 -2.75
C GLN A 61 30.43 -5.89 -1.75
N VAL A 62 30.46 -4.64 -2.25
CA VAL A 62 30.29 -3.43 -1.41
C VAL A 62 28.90 -3.41 -0.77
N PHE A 63 27.87 -3.74 -1.54
CA PHE A 63 26.52 -3.83 -1.00
C PHE A 63 26.43 -4.90 0.07
N GLN A 64 26.93 -6.11 -0.21
CA GLN A 64 26.85 -7.25 0.71
C GLN A 64 27.55 -7.00 2.04
N HIS A 65 28.75 -6.39 2.02
CA HIS A 65 29.59 -6.27 3.21
C HIS A 65 29.45 -4.94 3.97
N LEU A 66 29.11 -3.84 3.29
CA LEU A 66 29.03 -2.52 3.92
C LEU A 66 27.60 -2.01 4.07
N LEU A 67 26.78 -2.15 3.03
CA LEU A 67 25.47 -1.50 2.99
C LEU A 67 24.35 -2.38 3.53
N LYS A 68 24.32 -3.67 3.15
CA LYS A 68 23.25 -4.61 3.50
C LYS A 68 23.04 -4.75 5.00
N PRO A 69 24.07 -4.91 5.86
CA PRO A 69 23.85 -5.04 7.31
C PRO A 69 23.20 -3.79 7.92
N ILE A 70 23.65 -2.60 7.51
CA ILE A 70 23.11 -1.32 7.99
C ILE A 70 21.67 -1.13 7.50
N LEU A 71 21.40 -1.47 6.24
CA LEU A 71 20.08 -1.37 5.66
C LEU A 71 19.11 -2.38 6.30
N ASP A 72 19.53 -3.63 6.51
CA ASP A 72 18.70 -4.64 7.17
C ASP A 72 18.32 -4.22 8.59
N GLU A 73 19.27 -3.68 9.36
CA GLU A 73 19.01 -3.19 10.71
C GLU A 73 18.02 -2.01 10.70
N ARG A 74 18.30 -0.97 9.89
CA ARG A 74 17.46 0.22 9.83
C ARG A 74 16.08 -0.06 9.28
N MET A 75 15.98 -0.85 8.22
CA MET A 75 14.69 -1.25 7.64
C MET A 75 13.92 -2.13 8.61
N GLY A 76 14.57 -3.08 9.28
CA GLY A 76 13.95 -3.90 10.32
C GLY A 76 13.37 -3.05 11.46
N GLN A 77 14.14 -2.08 11.97
CA GLN A 77 13.66 -1.16 13.01
C GLN A 77 12.48 -0.32 12.51
N MET A 78 12.57 0.25 11.31
CA MET A 78 11.53 1.09 10.73
C MET A 78 10.22 0.31 10.53
N ILE A 79 10.30 -0.89 9.96
CA ILE A 79 9.15 -1.78 9.73
C ILE A 79 8.53 -2.20 11.06
N ASN A 80 9.34 -2.62 12.03
CA ASN A 80 8.85 -3.04 13.34
C ASN A 80 8.15 -1.89 14.07
N HIS A 81 8.70 -0.67 13.98
CA HIS A 81 8.08 0.52 14.55
C HIS A 81 6.75 0.84 13.85
N ALA A 82 6.71 0.77 12.52
CA ALA A 82 5.50 1.00 11.75
C ALA A 82 4.41 -0.03 12.06
N ARG A 83 4.75 -1.32 12.14
CA ARG A 83 3.84 -2.38 12.59
C ARG A 83 3.35 -2.14 14.00
N HIS A 84 4.24 -1.82 14.95
CA HIS A 84 3.85 -1.58 16.33
C HIS A 84 2.88 -0.41 16.46
N MET A 85 3.10 0.68 15.73
CA MET A 85 2.15 1.79 15.67
C MET A 85 0.79 1.34 15.13
N MET A 86 0.75 0.50 14.10
CA MET A 86 -0.51 0.08 13.46
C MET A 86 -1.25 -1.05 14.21
N GLU A 87 -0.53 -1.94 14.88
CA GLU A 87 -1.05 -3.11 15.59
C GLU A 87 -1.34 -2.84 17.07
N LYS A 88 -0.94 -1.67 17.60
CA LYS A 88 -1.36 -1.24 18.93
C LYS A 88 -2.89 -1.32 18.99
N THR A 89 -3.44 -1.95 20.03
CA THR A 89 -4.89 -1.99 20.26
C THR A 89 -5.37 -0.56 20.53
N TYR A 90 -5.79 0.13 19.49
CA TYR A 90 -6.40 1.45 19.61
C TYR A 90 -7.71 1.31 20.39
N THR A 91 -7.84 2.09 21.45
CA THR A 91 -9.10 2.20 22.19
C THR A 91 -10.17 2.85 21.31
N THR A 92 -11.45 2.58 21.62
CA THR A 92 -12.58 3.17 20.89
C THR A 92 -12.51 4.70 20.89
N ASP A 93 -11.98 5.30 21.97
CA ASP A 93 -11.80 6.74 22.12
C ASP A 93 -10.67 7.26 21.20
N GLU A 94 -9.51 6.58 21.15
CA GLU A 94 -8.42 6.91 20.20
C GLU A 94 -8.88 6.78 18.72
N LEU A 95 -9.74 5.80 18.42
CA LEU A 95 -10.33 5.63 17.09
C LEU A 95 -11.34 6.73 16.74
N GLN A 96 -12.06 7.25 17.74
CA GLN A 96 -12.95 8.40 17.56
C GLN A 96 -12.20 9.72 17.43
N GLU A 97 -11.04 9.86 18.09
CA GLU A 97 -10.16 11.03 17.97
C GLU A 97 -9.36 11.06 16.67
N LEU A 98 -9.18 9.91 16.00
CA LEU A 98 -8.53 9.87 14.68
C LEU A 98 -9.30 10.80 13.71
N PRO A 99 -8.65 11.87 13.26
CA PRO A 99 -9.35 12.92 12.54
C PRO A 99 -9.59 12.49 11.09
N GLU A 100 -10.79 12.80 10.58
CA GLU A 100 -11.27 12.41 9.23
C GLU A 100 -10.26 12.74 8.12
N HIS A 101 -9.40 13.74 8.33
CA HIS A 101 -8.35 14.12 7.38
C HIS A 101 -7.34 13.00 7.11
N VAL A 102 -6.99 12.16 8.09
CA VAL A 102 -6.04 11.05 7.89
C VAL A 102 -6.61 10.02 6.91
N TYR A 103 -7.90 9.70 7.02
CA TYR A 103 -8.57 8.82 6.08
C TYR A 103 -8.65 9.45 4.68
N GLN A 104 -8.93 10.76 4.58
CA GLN A 104 -8.94 11.47 3.30
C GLN A 104 -7.56 11.46 2.63
N ASP A 105 -6.48 11.58 3.42
CA ASP A 105 -5.11 11.48 2.92
C ASP A 105 -4.79 10.08 2.38
N VAL A 106 -5.20 9.03 3.10
CA VAL A 106 -5.07 7.64 2.62
C VAL A 106 -5.85 7.42 1.32
N ILE A 107 -7.10 7.90 1.23
CA ILE A 107 -7.88 7.85 -0.01
C ILE A 107 -7.18 8.64 -1.13
N ALA A 108 -6.63 9.81 -0.84
CA ALA A 108 -5.94 10.62 -1.84
C ALA A 108 -4.72 9.89 -2.41
N VAL A 109 -3.93 9.23 -1.55
CA VAL A 109 -2.80 8.38 -1.95
C VAL A 109 -3.29 7.18 -2.78
N GLN A 110 -4.38 6.51 -2.39
CA GLN A 110 -4.95 5.41 -3.17
C GLN A 110 -5.47 5.85 -4.55
N LYS A 111 -6.10 7.02 -4.64
CA LYS A 111 -6.49 7.62 -5.93
C LYS A 111 -5.26 7.87 -6.81
N GLN A 112 -4.16 8.37 -6.24
CA GLN A 112 -2.91 8.53 -6.98
C GLN A 112 -2.33 7.18 -7.45
N ARG A 113 -2.34 6.15 -6.59
CA ARG A 113 -1.92 4.78 -6.97
C ARG A 113 -2.75 4.25 -8.14
N VAL A 114 -4.08 4.40 -8.08
CA VAL A 114 -4.99 4.02 -9.18
C VAL A 114 -4.63 4.74 -10.47
N GLU A 115 -4.35 6.04 -10.43
CA GLU A 115 -3.95 6.79 -11.62
C GLU A 115 -2.60 6.33 -12.18
N VAL A 116 -1.64 5.97 -11.32
CA VAL A 116 -0.36 5.37 -11.75
C VAL A 116 -0.60 4.01 -12.39
N LEU A 117 -1.41 3.14 -11.79
CA LEU A 117 -1.77 1.85 -12.36
C LEU A 117 -2.49 1.99 -13.71
N LYS A 118 -3.39 2.98 -13.86
CA LYS A 118 -4.01 3.31 -15.15
C LYS A 118 -2.98 3.77 -16.18
N LYS A 119 -1.96 4.55 -15.79
CA LYS A 119 -0.86 4.96 -16.69
C LYS A 119 -0.01 3.76 -17.13
N ILE A 120 0.36 2.90 -16.19
CA ILE A 120 1.10 1.66 -16.48
C ILE A 120 0.29 0.77 -17.43
N ALA A 121 -0.98 0.52 -17.11
CA ALA A 121 -1.89 -0.25 -17.97
C ALA A 121 -2.00 0.37 -19.38
N LYS A 122 -2.10 1.70 -19.49
CA LYS A 122 -2.05 2.36 -20.82
C LYS A 122 -0.76 2.06 -21.55
N SER A 123 0.40 2.15 -20.91
CA SER A 123 1.70 1.88 -21.55
C SER A 123 1.88 0.42 -22.00
N TYR A 124 1.33 -0.55 -21.27
CA TYR A 124 1.45 -1.98 -21.60
C TYR A 124 0.35 -2.52 -22.52
N PHE A 125 -0.79 -1.82 -22.64
CA PHE A 125 -1.92 -2.18 -23.50
C PHE A 125 -2.11 -1.22 -24.69
N SER A 126 -1.07 -0.42 -25.01
CA SER A 126 -0.90 0.27 -26.30
C SER A 126 -0.16 -0.63 -27.27
#